data_AF-A0A9W8K2E7-F1
#
_entry.id   AF-A0A9W8K2E7-F1
#
_cell.length_a   1.000
_cell.length_b   1.000
_cell.length_c   1.000
_cell.angle_alpha   90.00
_cell.angle_beta   90.00
_cell.angle_gamma   90.00
#
_symmetry.space_group_name_H-M   'P 1'
#
loop_
_entity.id
_entity.type
_entity.pdbx_description
1 polymer ?
#
loop_
_entity_poly.entity_id
_entity_poly.type
_entity_poly.pdbx_seq_one_letter_code
_entity_poly.pdbx_strand_id
1 'polypeptide(L)'
;MSTTLKLSPAAGTFPFAAKAIALAAGTRVTLGSTEMTGAGGPPRTATSANGWFAPKRTEDLTLPDVSPLPLSPSHAEVWTDGGKVYIRDLETAFGTFVNGTRISTATALNTGDTISLGSRIPRNDKTPAYITDFHLSPVIAKITLTA
;
A
#
# COMPACT_ATOMS: atom_id res chain seq x y z
N MET A 1 14.43 -15.47 -13.94
CA MET A 1 13.16 -15.89 -13.31
C MET A 1 12.57 -14.65 -12.65
N SER A 2 11.28 -14.35 -12.83
CA SER A 2 10.65 -13.14 -12.32
C SER A 2 9.60 -13.52 -11.29
N THR A 3 9.85 -13.21 -10.02
CA THR A 3 8.85 -13.48 -8.98
C THR A 3 7.71 -12.48 -9.10
N THR A 4 6.48 -12.96 -9.07
CA THR A 4 5.28 -12.11 -9.01
C THR A 4 4.76 -12.07 -7.57
N LEU A 5 4.66 -10.86 -7.03
CA LEU A 5 4.02 -10.55 -5.77
C LEU A 5 2.53 -10.26 -6.01
N LYS A 6 1.65 -11.14 -5.55
CA LYS A 6 0.21 -10.88 -5.57
C LYS A 6 -0.26 -10.34 -4.22
N LEU A 7 -1.05 -9.27 -4.27
CA LEU A 7 -1.65 -8.61 -3.12
C LEU A 7 -3.17 -8.74 -3.24
N SER A 8 -3.80 -9.53 -2.37
CA SER A 8 -5.27 -9.61 -2.27
C SER A 8 -5.78 -8.83 -1.07
N PRO A 9 -6.89 -8.07 -1.20
CA PRO A 9 -7.48 -7.32 -0.09
C PRO A 9 -7.80 -8.23 1.11
N ALA A 10 -7.40 -7.81 2.31
CA ALA A 10 -7.72 -8.48 3.57
C ALA A 10 -8.81 -7.72 4.36
N ALA A 11 -9.36 -8.35 5.39
CA ALA A 11 -10.42 -7.73 6.21
C ALA A 11 -9.97 -6.39 6.82
N GLY A 12 -10.85 -5.39 6.79
CA GLY A 12 -10.59 -4.06 7.37
C GLY A 12 -9.71 -3.13 6.52
N THR A 13 -9.25 -3.57 5.34
CA THR A 13 -8.46 -2.73 4.41
C THR A 13 -9.26 -1.59 3.81
N PHE A 14 -8.58 -0.49 3.49
CA PHE A 14 -9.01 0.43 2.44
C PHE A 14 -9.29 -0.36 1.14
N PRO A 15 -10.42 -0.15 0.45
CA PRO A 15 -10.79 -0.93 -0.73
C PRO A 15 -9.80 -0.76 -1.89
N PHE A 16 -9.25 -1.86 -2.39
CA PHE A 16 -8.46 -1.88 -3.62
C PHE A 16 -8.74 -3.16 -4.42
N ALA A 17 -8.49 -3.14 -5.73
CA ALA A 17 -8.54 -4.35 -6.55
C ALA A 17 -7.24 -5.14 -6.38
N ALA A 18 -7.31 -6.47 -6.40
CA ALA A 18 -6.12 -7.31 -6.26
C ALA A 18 -5.02 -6.95 -7.28
N LYS A 19 -3.76 -7.03 -6.84
CA LYS A 19 -2.60 -6.65 -7.64
C LYS A 19 -1.70 -7.86 -7.87
N ALA A 20 -1.00 -7.89 -9.00
CA ALA A 20 0.01 -8.86 -9.39
C ALA A 20 1.23 -8.10 -9.93
N ILE A 21 2.21 -7.87 -9.06
CA ILE A 21 3.35 -7.00 -9.30
C ILE A 21 4.54 -7.89 -9.65
N ALA A 22 5.09 -7.72 -10.85
CA ALA A 22 6.33 -8.40 -11.24
C ALA A 22 7.54 -7.75 -10.55
N LEU A 23 8.36 -8.57 -9.89
CA LEU A 23 9.57 -8.13 -9.19
C LEU A 23 10.80 -8.63 -9.96
N ALA A 24 11.25 -7.80 -10.91
CA ALA A 24 12.46 -8.07 -11.67
C ALA A 24 13.71 -7.99 -10.76
N ALA A 25 14.71 -8.81 -11.07
CA ALA A 25 15.95 -8.80 -10.31
C ALA A 25 16.63 -7.43 -10.37
N GLY A 26 17.11 -6.95 -9.22
CA GLY A 26 17.79 -5.65 -9.11
C GLY A 26 16.87 -4.43 -9.13
N THR A 27 15.54 -4.61 -9.20
CA THR A 27 14.59 -3.50 -9.11
C THR A 27 13.86 -3.50 -7.77
N ARG A 28 13.44 -2.30 -7.35
CA ARG A 28 12.54 -2.10 -6.21
C ARG A 28 11.26 -1.47 -6.71
N VAL A 29 10.14 -1.97 -6.21
CA VAL A 29 8.82 -1.40 -6.49
C VAL A 29 8.32 -0.68 -5.26
N THR A 30 7.98 0.59 -5.41
CA THR A 30 7.35 1.38 -4.35
C THR A 30 5.87 1.00 -4.23
N LEU A 31 5.42 0.77 -3.00
CA LEU A 31 4.01 0.69 -2.62
C LEU A 31 3.60 2.02 -2.00
N GLY A 32 2.50 2.61 -2.47
CA GLY A 32 2.07 3.92 -1.97
C GLY A 32 0.85 4.47 -2.69
N SER A 33 0.45 5.68 -2.34
CA SER A 33 -0.67 6.36 -2.97
C SER A 33 -0.24 7.07 -4.28
N THR A 34 -1.22 7.53 -5.06
CA THR A 34 -0.98 8.17 -6.36
C THR A 34 -0.62 9.65 -6.28
N GLU A 35 -0.80 10.30 -5.12
CA GLU A 35 -0.43 11.71 -4.97
C GLU A 35 1.07 11.90 -5.16
N MET A 36 1.45 13.05 -5.70
CA MET A 36 2.84 13.47 -5.76
C MET A 36 3.12 14.44 -4.62
N THR A 37 4.18 14.18 -3.85
CA THR A 37 4.78 15.19 -2.98
C THR A 37 5.74 16.02 -3.82
N GLY A 38 5.35 17.25 -4.18
CA GLY A 38 6.16 18.20 -4.93
C GLY A 38 5.74 18.37 -6.40
N ALA A 39 6.30 19.40 -7.05
CA ALA A 39 6.03 19.72 -8.45
C ALA A 39 7.01 19.00 -9.38
N GLY A 40 6.51 18.17 -10.31
CA GLY A 40 7.27 17.74 -11.50
C GLY A 40 7.57 16.25 -11.67
N GLY A 41 7.03 15.36 -10.84
CA GLY A 41 7.10 13.91 -11.10
C GLY A 41 6.17 13.48 -12.24
N PRO A 42 6.42 12.32 -12.89
CA PRO A 42 5.44 11.74 -13.81
C PRO A 42 4.16 11.37 -13.04
N PRO A 43 2.97 11.51 -13.65
CA PRO A 43 1.71 11.08 -13.05
C PRO A 43 1.80 9.62 -12.59
N ARG A 44 1.40 9.35 -11.34
CA ARG A 44 1.30 7.99 -10.83
C ARG A 44 -0.11 7.46 -11.09
N THR A 45 -0.23 6.52 -12.01
CA THR A 45 -1.50 5.84 -12.30
C THR A 45 -1.49 4.44 -11.70
N ALA A 46 -2.45 4.16 -10.83
CA ALA A 46 -2.63 2.83 -10.26
C ALA A 46 -3.10 1.82 -11.32
N THR A 47 -2.45 0.66 -11.35
CA THR A 47 -2.86 -0.48 -12.17
C THR A 47 -2.89 -1.76 -11.32
N SER A 48 -3.41 -2.85 -11.87
CA SER A 48 -3.30 -4.16 -11.24
C SER A 48 -1.86 -4.69 -11.22
N ALA A 49 -0.93 -4.10 -11.98
CA ALA A 49 0.43 -4.60 -12.14
C ALA A 49 1.51 -3.77 -11.41
N ASN A 50 1.12 -2.72 -10.66
CA ASN A 50 2.06 -1.84 -9.96
C ASN A 50 1.69 -1.62 -8.48
N GLY A 51 2.60 -0.97 -7.76
CA GLY A 51 2.48 -0.70 -6.33
C GLY A 51 1.61 0.51 -5.95
N TRP A 52 1.04 1.24 -6.91
CA TRP A 52 0.23 2.43 -6.62
C TRP A 52 -1.21 2.07 -6.27
N PHE A 53 -1.73 2.59 -5.16
CA PHE A 53 -3.12 2.43 -4.75
C PHE A 53 -3.92 3.68 -5.15
N ALA A 54 -5.00 3.47 -5.89
CA ALA A 54 -5.88 4.56 -6.35
C ALA A 54 -6.69 5.14 -5.18
N PRO A 55 -7.01 6.45 -5.21
CA PRO A 55 -7.97 7.02 -4.30
C PRO A 55 -9.37 6.45 -4.57
N LYS A 56 -10.29 6.70 -3.64
CA LYS A 56 -11.69 6.26 -3.75
C LYS A 56 -12.61 7.45 -3.62
N ARG A 57 -13.75 7.37 -4.32
CA ARG A 57 -14.80 8.38 -4.25
C ARG A 57 -15.31 8.54 -2.83
N THR A 58 -15.53 9.79 -2.46
CA THR A 58 -16.40 10.16 -1.35
C THR A 58 -17.86 9.95 -1.72
N GLU A 59 -18.73 9.97 -0.72
CA GLU A 59 -20.19 9.90 -0.94
C GLU A 59 -20.72 11.12 -1.68
N ASP A 60 -20.14 12.29 -1.41
CA ASP A 60 -20.38 13.52 -2.16
C ASP A 60 -19.56 13.51 -3.46
N LEU A 61 -20.25 13.53 -4.60
CA LEU A 61 -19.65 13.48 -5.94
C LEU A 61 -19.01 14.81 -6.37
N THR A 62 -19.20 15.89 -5.62
CA THR A 62 -18.59 17.20 -5.87
C THR A 62 -17.20 17.33 -5.26
N LEU A 63 -16.84 16.42 -4.36
CA LEU A 63 -15.55 16.38 -3.68
C LEU A 63 -14.55 15.49 -4.45
N PRO A 64 -13.24 15.75 -4.30
CA PRO A 64 -12.23 14.91 -4.93
C PRO A 64 -12.18 13.51 -4.32
N ASP A 65 -11.74 12.54 -5.12
CA ASP A 65 -11.39 11.20 -4.62
C ASP A 65 -10.28 11.32 -3.57
N VAL A 66 -10.36 10.52 -2.51
CA VAL A 66 -9.43 10.56 -1.38
C VAL A 66 -8.65 9.25 -1.27
N SER A 67 -7.34 9.36 -1.15
CA SER A 67 -6.46 8.21 -0.84
C SER A 67 -6.60 7.76 0.60
N PRO A 68 -6.19 6.52 0.94
CA PRO A 68 -6.16 6.09 2.33
C PRO A 68 -5.24 7.01 3.13
N LEU A 69 -5.78 7.70 4.12
CA LEU A 69 -5.04 8.66 4.93
C LEU A 69 -3.82 8.05 5.66
N PRO A 70 -3.83 6.76 6.06
CA PRO A 70 -2.64 6.11 6.62
C PRO A 70 -1.53 5.80 5.59
N LEU A 71 -1.82 5.87 4.29
CA LEU A 71 -0.90 5.49 3.23
C LEU A 71 -0.12 6.71 2.74
N SER A 72 1.20 6.60 2.73
CA SER A 72 2.06 7.65 2.20
C SER A 72 2.23 7.50 0.69
N PRO A 73 2.52 8.59 -0.05
CA PRO A 73 2.84 8.52 -1.46
C PRO A 73 3.99 7.55 -1.77
N SER A 74 5.05 7.57 -0.97
CA SER A 74 6.11 6.56 -1.02
C SER A 74 6.12 5.88 0.34
N HIS A 75 5.40 4.77 0.50
CA HIS A 75 5.16 4.19 1.81
C HIS A 75 6.10 3.03 2.14
N ALA A 76 6.18 2.06 1.24
CA ALA A 76 7.06 0.91 1.41
C ALA A 76 7.75 0.57 0.09
N GLU A 77 8.82 -0.19 0.15
CA GLU A 77 9.45 -0.80 -1.02
C GLU A 77 9.41 -2.31 -0.91
N VAL A 78 9.16 -2.97 -2.04
CA VAL A 78 9.26 -4.41 -2.19
C VAL A 78 10.25 -4.77 -3.30
N TRP A 79 11.04 -5.82 -3.09
CA TRP A 79 12.03 -6.27 -4.07
C TRP A 79 12.33 -7.76 -3.92
N THR A 80 12.98 -8.33 -4.93
CA THR A 80 13.55 -9.67 -4.88
C THR A 80 15.04 -9.62 -4.61
N ASP A 81 15.51 -10.47 -3.70
CA ASP A 81 16.93 -10.68 -3.45
C ASP A 81 17.19 -12.13 -3.04
N GLY A 82 18.17 -12.77 -3.67
CA GLY A 82 18.51 -14.18 -3.42
C GLY A 82 17.31 -15.16 -3.54
N GLY A 83 16.35 -14.89 -4.42
CA GLY A 83 15.14 -15.71 -4.58
C GLY A 83 14.06 -15.51 -3.51
N LYS A 84 14.24 -14.55 -2.59
CA LYS A 84 13.26 -14.16 -1.58
C LYS A 84 12.67 -12.78 -1.91
N VAL A 85 11.46 -12.53 -1.45
CA VAL A 85 10.83 -11.20 -1.53
C VAL A 85 10.99 -10.51 -0.19
N TYR A 86 11.34 -9.23 -0.22
CA TYR A 86 11.47 -8.41 0.98
C TYR A 86 10.56 -7.18 0.88
N ILE A 87 10.20 -6.66 2.04
CA ILE A 87 9.55 -5.36 2.21
C ILE A 87 10.31 -4.50 3.21
N ARG A 88 10.33 -3.18 3.02
CA ARG A 88 10.74 -2.22 4.04
C ARG A 88 9.81 -1.02 4.04
N ASP A 89 9.61 -0.44 5.22
CA ASP A 89 8.97 0.86 5.39
C ASP A 89 9.92 1.98 4.92
N LEU A 90 9.36 3.06 4.36
CA LEU A 90 10.11 4.26 3.97
C LEU A 90 9.96 5.39 5.01
N GLU A 91 10.13 5.03 6.29
CA GLU A 91 10.05 5.95 7.43
C GLU A 91 8.72 6.71 7.51
N THR A 92 7.64 5.97 7.30
CA THR A 92 6.29 6.54 7.19
C THR A 92 5.69 6.81 8.55
N ALA A 93 4.85 7.84 8.63
CA ALA A 93 4.21 8.25 9.87
C ALA A 93 3.35 7.13 10.51
N PHE A 94 2.67 6.35 9.68
CA PHE A 94 1.77 5.29 10.14
C PHE A 94 2.39 3.89 10.14
N GLY A 95 3.59 3.75 9.55
CA GLY A 95 4.41 2.54 9.54
C GLY A 95 3.88 1.40 8.66
N THR A 96 4.77 0.45 8.38
CA THR A 96 4.45 -0.82 7.71
C THR A 96 4.47 -1.97 8.72
N PHE A 97 3.56 -2.94 8.55
CA PHE A 97 3.42 -4.10 9.42
C PHE A 97 3.40 -5.40 8.61
N VAL A 98 3.99 -6.45 9.15
CA VAL A 98 3.92 -7.82 8.64
C VAL A 98 3.33 -8.70 9.74
N ASN A 99 2.23 -9.40 9.44
CA ASN A 99 1.48 -10.24 10.38
C ASN A 99 1.13 -9.51 11.69
N GLY A 100 0.72 -8.24 11.58
CA GLY A 100 0.35 -7.39 12.72
C GLY A 100 1.53 -6.80 13.50
N THR A 101 2.77 -7.17 13.17
CA THR A 101 3.97 -6.64 13.83
C THR A 101 4.59 -5.52 13.00
N ARG A 102 4.83 -4.35 13.61
CA ARG A 102 5.48 -3.22 12.94
C ARG A 102 6.92 -3.58 12.60
N ILE A 103 7.34 -3.35 11.35
CA ILE A 103 8.72 -3.61 10.93
C ILE A 103 9.57 -2.36 11.10
N SER A 104 10.84 -2.53 11.46
CA SER A 104 11.84 -1.46 11.54
C SER A 104 12.97 -1.62 10.53
N THR A 105 13.08 -2.79 9.90
CA THR A 105 14.10 -3.13 8.90
C THR A 105 13.49 -3.92 7.76
N ALA A 106 14.27 -4.14 6.71
CA ALA A 106 13.91 -5.07 5.64
C ALA A 106 13.47 -6.42 6.21
N THR A 107 12.28 -6.87 5.83
CA THR A 107 11.64 -8.07 6.35
C THR A 107 11.26 -8.97 5.18
N ALA A 108 11.61 -10.26 5.27
CA ALA A 108 11.26 -11.24 4.25
C ALA A 108 9.75 -11.51 4.26
N LEU A 109 9.15 -11.61 3.08
CA LEU A 109 7.75 -11.98 2.88
C LEU A 109 7.65 -13.41 2.35
N ASN A 110 6.62 -14.10 2.81
CA ASN A 110 6.23 -15.43 2.37
C ASN A 110 4.78 -15.45 1.88
N THR A 111 4.45 -16.43 1.04
CA THR A 111 3.04 -16.71 0.72
C THR A 111 2.27 -17.01 2.00
N GLY A 112 1.11 -16.36 2.17
CA GLY A 112 0.26 -16.47 3.35
C GLY A 112 0.40 -15.31 4.32
N ASP A 113 1.52 -14.57 4.29
CA ASP A 113 1.71 -13.39 5.13
C ASP A 113 0.67 -12.32 4.84
N THR A 114 0.40 -11.48 5.83
CA THR A 114 -0.44 -10.29 5.69
C THR A 114 0.41 -9.06 5.93
N ILE A 115 0.42 -8.12 4.98
CA ILE A 115 1.03 -6.81 5.14
C ILE A 115 -0.02 -5.75 5.44
N SER A 116 0.33 -4.74 6.24
CA SER A 116 -0.44 -3.50 6.41
C SER A 116 0.46 -2.32 6.07
N LEU A 117 0.00 -1.47 5.16
CA LEU A 117 0.59 -0.17 4.85
C LEU A 117 -0.22 0.89 5.61
N GLY A 118 0.38 1.38 6.69
CA GLY A 118 -0.26 2.24 7.68
C GLY A 118 -0.98 1.47 8.77
N SER A 119 -1.51 2.23 9.72
CA SER A 119 -2.37 1.79 10.82
C SER A 119 -3.68 2.59 10.81
N ARG A 120 -4.73 2.06 11.41
CA ARG A 120 -6.04 2.72 11.42
C ARG A 120 -5.96 4.05 12.14
N ILE A 121 -6.48 5.10 11.51
CA ILE A 121 -6.64 6.42 12.14
C ILE A 121 -7.98 6.45 12.88
N PRO A 122 -8.01 6.79 14.17
CA PRO A 122 -9.27 6.97 14.88
C PRO A 122 -9.99 8.22 14.38
N ARG A 123 -11.31 8.11 14.13
CA ARG A 123 -12.16 9.26 13.84
C ARG A 123 -12.26 10.16 15.08
N ASN A 124 -12.25 11.47 14.86
CA ASN A 124 -12.44 12.48 15.89
C ASN A 124 -13.25 13.67 15.34
N ASP A 125 -13.53 14.66 16.20
CA ASP A 125 -14.32 15.84 15.86
C ASP A 125 -13.70 16.74 14.77
N LYS A 126 -12.41 16.56 14.48
CA LYS A 126 -11.70 17.27 13.39
C LYS A 126 -11.73 16.51 12.06
N THR A 127 -12.26 15.28 12.05
CA THR A 127 -12.35 14.47 10.83
C THR A 127 -13.49 15.00 9.96
N PRO A 128 -13.22 15.49 8.74
CA PRO A 128 -14.29 16.00 7.88
C PRO A 128 -15.35 14.93 7.60
N ALA A 129 -16.62 15.34 7.48
CA ALA A 129 -17.74 14.42 7.27
C ALA A 129 -17.60 13.57 5.99
N TYR A 130 -16.95 14.13 4.96
CA TYR A 130 -16.72 13.43 3.69
C TYR A 130 -15.67 12.32 3.76
N ILE A 131 -14.86 12.28 4.82
CA ILE A 131 -13.93 11.18 5.08
C ILE A 131 -14.74 10.03 5.68
N THR A 132 -15.00 9.01 4.87
CA THR A 132 -15.62 7.76 5.32
C THR A 132 -14.64 6.90 6.12
N ASP A 133 -15.17 5.89 6.83
CA ASP A 133 -14.35 5.01 7.66
C ASP A 133 -13.28 4.24 6.90
N PHE A 134 -13.53 3.91 5.63
CA PHE A 134 -12.53 3.20 4.85
C PHE A 134 -11.33 4.08 4.49
N HIS A 135 -11.48 5.40 4.37
CA HIS A 135 -10.35 6.33 4.15
C HIS A 135 -9.43 6.40 5.38
N LEU A 136 -9.95 6.05 6.56
CA LEU A 136 -9.20 5.96 7.81
C LEU A 136 -8.55 4.59 8.01
N SER A 137 -8.91 3.60 7.18
CA SER A 137 -8.32 2.27 7.22
C SER A 137 -6.98 2.22 6.49
N PRO A 138 -6.03 1.39 6.96
CA PRO A 138 -4.80 1.13 6.23
C PRO A 138 -5.06 0.26 4.99
N VAL A 139 -4.07 0.14 4.12
CA VAL A 139 -4.10 -0.87 3.05
C VAL A 139 -3.57 -2.19 3.62
N ILE A 140 -4.41 -3.21 3.70
CA ILE A 140 -4.07 -4.54 4.23
C ILE A 140 -4.20 -5.55 3.09
N ALA A 141 -3.12 -6.29 2.85
CA ALA A 141 -3.05 -7.26 1.77
C ALA A 141 -2.51 -8.61 2.25
N LYS A 142 -3.15 -9.69 1.81
CA LYS A 142 -2.59 -11.04 1.91
C LYS A 142 -1.65 -11.30 0.75
N ILE A 143 -0.51 -11.91 1.05
CA ILE A 143 0.58 -12.18 0.11
C ILE A 143 0.42 -13.55 -0.53
N THR A 144 0.57 -13.58 -1.86
CA THR A 144 0.87 -14.81 -2.60
C THR A 144 2.05 -14.56 -3.53
N LEU A 145 3.12 -15.35 -3.37
CA LEU A 145 4.31 -15.31 -4.21
C LEU A 145 4.24 -16.44 -5.24
N THR A 146 4.48 -16.12 -6.51
CA THR A 146 4.62 -17.11 -7.59
C THR A 146 5.91 -16.84 -8.35
N ALA A 147 6.66 -17.90 -8.66
CA ALA A 147 7.90 -17.82 -9.44
C ALA A 147 7.65 -17.76 -10.95
#